data_AF-A0AAV9RU58-F1
#
_entry.id   AF-A0AAV9RU58-F1
#
_cell.length_a   1.000
_cell.length_b   1.000
_cell.length_c   1.000
_cell.angle_alpha   90.00
_cell.angle_beta   90.00
_cell.angle_gamma   90.00
#
_symmetry.space_group_name_H-M   'P 1'
#
loop_
_entity.id
_entity.type
_entity.pdbx_description
1 polymer ?
#
loop_
_entity_poly.entity_id
_entity_poly.type
_entity_poly.pdbx_seq_one_letter_code
_entity_poly.pdbx_strand_id
1 'polypeptide(L)'
;MRAPRTSRGPPAVLLMLLLAVGCTGGYKPVIIVHGIFDGPKQFENLSMFIKKQRDLNVVSKTVKRSVLPPKDKHQTHKTNSKGPSMEPWGTPKKVHPGTEVPIISLYNYKCSLKPLWVQVQDFRKAIEDTMKKFPEGVHLLCFSQAVTVAVITTSADLDNVESVAGGLICRAVLSTSPNHNVHTFISLSSPLAGQYGDPHHRAGYLRSNTFLPLVNGEKPHKFITDWRENVLRIKKMVLIGGPDDGVITPWQSSHYGFYDTNEDVVEMRNQEFYKNDTFGLKTLDARGDVSVCVQSGVEHTHWHSNFTVFTNCIEKWLI
;
A
#
# COMPACT_ATOMS: atom_id res chain seq x y z
N MET A 1 47.36 -41.73 -41.70
CA MET A 1 47.20 -41.91 -40.23
C MET A 1 47.61 -40.62 -39.52
N ARG A 2 46.96 -40.28 -38.39
CA ARG A 2 47.27 -39.23 -37.39
C ARG A 2 47.50 -37.78 -37.86
N ALA A 3 46.61 -36.89 -37.38
CA ALA A 3 46.81 -35.44 -37.32
C ALA A 3 47.46 -35.01 -35.97
N PRO A 4 48.00 -33.78 -35.83
CA PRO A 4 48.55 -33.26 -34.57
C PRO A 4 47.50 -32.60 -33.64
N ARG A 5 47.81 -32.58 -32.34
CA ARG A 5 47.08 -31.95 -31.22
C ARG A 5 48.08 -31.34 -30.22
N THR A 6 47.82 -30.31 -29.39
CA THR A 6 46.76 -29.26 -29.32
C THR A 6 47.19 -28.20 -28.29
N SER A 7 47.15 -26.91 -28.61
CA SER A 7 46.87 -25.84 -27.62
C SER A 7 46.27 -24.63 -28.34
N ARG A 8 45.04 -24.16 -28.06
CA ARG A 8 44.35 -23.71 -26.83
C ARG A 8 44.73 -22.30 -26.37
N GLY A 9 43.86 -21.36 -26.73
CA GLY A 9 43.77 -20.01 -26.16
C GLY A 9 42.69 -19.19 -26.86
N PRO A 10 41.39 -19.34 -26.55
CA PRO A 10 40.34 -18.49 -27.11
C PRO A 10 40.38 -17.07 -26.48
N PRO A 11 39.96 -16.01 -27.19
CA PRO A 11 40.01 -14.63 -26.71
C PRO A 11 38.89 -14.32 -25.70
N ALA A 12 38.96 -14.93 -24.51
CA ALA A 12 37.95 -14.76 -23.46
C ALA A 12 37.89 -13.34 -22.86
N VAL A 13 38.91 -12.51 -23.10
CA VAL A 13 39.01 -11.14 -22.52
C VAL A 13 38.08 -10.15 -23.24
N LEU A 14 37.78 -10.34 -24.53
CA LEU A 14 36.99 -9.37 -25.30
C LEU A 14 35.47 -9.51 -25.09
N LEU A 15 34.99 -10.66 -24.60
CA LEU A 15 33.56 -10.90 -24.35
C LEU A 15 33.09 -10.44 -22.95
N MET A 16 34.00 -10.07 -22.05
CA MET A 16 33.66 -9.55 -20.71
C MET A 16 33.24 -8.07 -20.71
N LEU A 17 33.48 -7.32 -21.78
CA LEU A 17 33.17 -5.88 -21.87
C LEU A 17 31.77 -5.56 -22.42
N LEU A 18 30.96 -6.58 -22.77
CA LEU A 18 29.59 -6.40 -23.30
C LEU A 18 28.47 -6.79 -22.32
N LEU A 19 28.80 -7.14 -21.07
CA LEU A 19 27.81 -7.36 -19.99
C LEU A 19 27.65 -6.16 -19.04
N ALA A 20 28.32 -5.05 -19.31
CA ALA A 20 28.07 -3.77 -18.64
C ALA A 20 26.90 -2.98 -19.26
N VAL A 21 25.86 -3.68 -19.73
CA VAL A 21 24.60 -3.04 -20.18
C VAL A 21 23.80 -2.61 -18.95
N GLY A 22 24.15 -1.43 -18.43
CA GLY A 22 23.31 -0.57 -17.62
C GLY A 22 22.46 -1.25 -16.54
N CYS A 23 23.08 -1.62 -15.41
CA CYS A 23 22.42 -1.44 -14.12
C CYS A 23 22.21 0.07 -13.87
N THR A 24 21.26 0.66 -14.59
CA THR A 24 20.70 1.96 -14.20
C THR A 24 19.94 1.71 -12.90
N GLY A 25 20.45 2.27 -11.81
CA GLY A 25 19.89 2.13 -10.46
C GLY A 25 18.58 2.91 -10.32
N GLY A 26 17.56 2.53 -11.10
CA GLY A 26 16.21 3.01 -10.99
C GLY A 26 15.46 2.27 -9.90
N TYR A 27 14.61 2.98 -9.17
CA TYR A 27 13.71 2.39 -8.19
C TYR A 27 12.61 1.58 -8.88
N LYS A 28 12.11 0.56 -8.19
CA LYS A 28 10.99 -0.24 -8.70
C LYS A 28 9.76 0.65 -8.84
N PRO A 29 8.94 0.49 -9.89
CA PRO A 29 7.75 1.31 -10.09
C PRO A 29 6.76 1.11 -8.95
N VAL A 30 5.98 2.15 -8.64
CA VAL A 30 4.91 2.10 -7.65
C VAL A 30 3.57 2.12 -8.35
N ILE A 31 2.96 0.94 -8.50
CA ILE A 31 1.61 0.82 -9.03
C ILE A 31 0.63 1.32 -7.98
N ILE A 32 -0.20 2.30 -8.33
CA ILE A 32 -1.24 2.82 -7.44
C ILE A 32 -2.62 2.33 -7.89
N VAL A 33 -3.37 1.76 -6.95
CA VAL A 33 -4.79 1.40 -7.10
C VAL A 33 -5.63 2.23 -6.14
N HIS A 34 -6.62 2.93 -6.67
CA HIS A 34 -7.45 3.85 -5.92
C HIS A 34 -8.64 3.17 -5.22
N GLY A 35 -9.27 3.94 -4.32
CA GLY A 35 -10.47 3.52 -3.60
C GLY A 35 -11.77 3.78 -4.37
N ILE A 36 -12.86 3.70 -3.64
CA ILE A 36 -14.21 3.99 -4.14
C ILE A 36 -14.38 5.47 -4.49
N PHE A 37 -15.16 5.77 -5.53
CA PHE A 37 -15.44 7.12 -6.07
C PHE A 37 -14.21 7.96 -6.50
N ASP A 38 -13.00 7.44 -6.34
CA ASP A 38 -11.76 8.08 -6.75
C ASP A 38 -11.42 7.88 -8.23
N GLY A 39 -10.31 8.49 -8.63
CA GLY A 39 -9.57 8.19 -9.84
C GLY A 39 -8.12 8.66 -9.70
N PRO A 40 -7.33 8.69 -10.78
CA PRO A 40 -5.91 9.06 -10.71
C PRO A 40 -5.62 10.46 -10.14
N LYS A 41 -6.55 11.41 -10.29
CA LYS A 41 -6.39 12.82 -9.88
C LYS A 41 -6.14 12.97 -8.38
N GLN A 42 -6.80 12.17 -7.54
CA GLN A 42 -6.64 12.23 -6.09
C GLN A 42 -5.23 11.84 -5.62
N PHE A 43 -4.49 11.08 -6.45
CA PHE A 43 -3.15 10.58 -6.14
C PHE A 43 -2.03 11.47 -6.69
N GLU A 44 -2.34 12.65 -7.24
CA GLU A 44 -1.34 13.60 -7.73
C GLU A 44 -0.32 13.97 -6.63
N ASN A 45 -0.77 14.24 -5.40
CA ASN A 45 0.12 14.53 -4.26
C ASN A 45 1.03 13.34 -3.93
N LEU A 46 0.50 12.13 -3.79
CA LEU A 46 1.31 10.93 -3.52
C LEU A 46 2.30 10.65 -4.65
N SER A 47 1.87 10.80 -5.91
CA SER A 47 2.74 10.66 -7.08
C SER A 47 3.86 11.70 -7.07
N MET A 48 3.58 12.94 -6.67
CA MET A 48 4.59 13.97 -6.47
C MET A 48 5.55 13.64 -5.32
N PHE A 49 5.07 13.14 -4.17
CA PHE A 49 5.93 12.75 -3.06
C PHE A 49 6.92 11.64 -3.46
N ILE A 50 6.42 10.61 -4.16
CA ILE A 50 7.25 9.50 -4.67
C ILE A 50 8.26 10.02 -5.71
N LYS A 51 7.81 10.77 -6.73
CA LYS A 51 8.68 11.20 -7.85
C LYS A 51 9.65 12.34 -7.49
N LYS A 52 9.27 13.20 -6.55
CA LYS A 52 9.86 14.53 -6.37
C LYS A 52 10.03 14.90 -4.90
N GLN A 53 11.03 14.30 -4.25
CA GLN A 53 11.71 14.96 -3.12
C GLN A 53 12.77 15.94 -3.66
N ARG A 54 12.33 16.91 -4.48
CA ARG A 54 13.13 18.02 -4.99
C ARG A 54 12.55 19.34 -4.47
N ASP A 55 13.40 20.13 -3.84
CA ASP A 55 13.25 21.56 -3.48
C ASP A 55 12.79 22.00 -2.06
N LEU A 56 12.55 21.10 -1.10
CA LEU A 56 12.46 21.51 0.33
C LEU A 56 13.78 22.13 0.86
N ASN A 57 14.92 21.78 0.25
CA ASN A 57 16.24 22.37 0.52
C ASN A 57 16.53 23.69 -0.25
N VAL A 58 15.61 24.15 -1.11
CA VAL A 58 15.78 25.40 -1.88
C VAL A 58 15.02 26.56 -1.22
N VAL A 59 13.80 26.33 -0.72
CA VAL A 59 13.01 27.34 -0.01
C VAL A 59 13.78 27.88 1.22
N SER A 60 14.44 27.00 2.00
CA SER A 60 15.24 27.41 3.15
C SER A 60 16.52 28.18 2.81
N LYS A 61 17.01 28.11 1.57
CA LYS A 61 18.17 28.88 1.09
C LYS A 61 17.78 30.26 0.56
N THR A 62 16.62 30.39 -0.08
CA THR A 62 16.14 31.69 -0.59
C THR A 62 15.76 32.64 0.55
N VAL A 63 15.06 32.15 1.58
CA VAL A 63 14.65 32.98 2.74
C VAL A 63 15.85 33.51 3.54
N LYS A 64 17.00 32.83 3.51
CA LYS A 64 18.23 33.27 4.21
C LYS A 64 19.01 34.39 3.51
N ARG A 65 18.58 34.89 2.35
CA ARG A 65 19.35 35.86 1.54
C ARG A 65 18.80 37.29 1.46
N SER A 66 17.73 37.61 2.18
CA SER A 66 17.07 38.93 2.09
C SER A 66 16.69 39.55 3.44
N VAL A 67 17.60 39.59 4.41
CA VAL A 67 17.52 40.52 5.56
C VAL A 67 18.91 41.06 5.89
N LEU A 68 19.19 42.31 5.50
CA LEU A 68 20.21 43.15 6.15
C LEU A 68 19.53 43.91 7.29
N PRO A 69 20.11 43.95 8.50
CA PRO A 69 19.49 44.64 9.63
C PRO A 69 19.78 46.16 9.60
N PRO A 70 18.79 47.03 9.79
CA PRO A 70 19.03 48.38 10.27
C PRO A 70 19.48 48.34 11.73
N LYS A 71 20.45 49.18 12.09
CA LYS A 71 20.73 49.49 13.50
C LYS A 71 19.66 50.51 13.95
N ASP A 72 18.94 50.27 15.04
CA ASP A 72 19.31 50.81 16.35
C ASP A 72 18.31 50.46 17.48
N LYS A 73 18.78 50.71 18.70
CA LYS A 73 18.18 50.49 20.03
C LYS A 73 16.70 50.88 20.18
N HIS A 74 15.92 50.04 20.89
CA HIS A 74 15.26 50.43 22.14
C HIS A 74 14.83 49.20 22.97
N GLN A 75 14.79 49.35 24.30
CA GLN A 75 14.63 48.26 25.27
C GLN A 75 13.35 48.46 26.09
N THR A 76 12.40 47.53 26.01
CA THR A 76 11.30 47.41 26.98
C THR A 76 10.98 45.94 27.26
N HIS A 77 10.84 45.59 28.55
CA HIS A 77 10.45 44.25 29.00
C HIS A 77 8.98 43.96 28.70
N LYS A 78 8.66 42.72 28.29
CA LYS A 78 7.37 42.06 28.58
C LYS A 78 7.47 40.52 28.55
N THR A 79 7.18 39.93 29.71
CA THR A 79 6.59 38.59 29.98
C THR A 79 6.93 37.38 29.10
N ASN A 80 7.53 36.36 29.71
CA ASN A 80 7.70 35.00 29.15
C ASN A 80 6.39 34.23 29.04
N SER A 81 6.15 33.60 27.90
CA SER A 81 5.36 32.37 27.77
C SER A 81 5.97 31.48 26.69
N LYS A 82 6.93 30.63 27.06
CA LYS A 82 7.59 29.71 26.12
C LYS A 82 6.75 28.45 25.92
N GLY A 83 6.05 28.36 24.79
CA GLY A 83 5.69 27.05 24.22
C GLY A 83 6.95 26.31 23.74
N PRO A 84 6.88 24.99 23.51
CA PRO A 84 8.04 24.22 23.07
C PRO A 84 8.52 24.70 21.70
N SER A 85 9.81 25.01 21.60
CA SER A 85 10.47 25.38 20.34
C SER A 85 10.56 24.17 19.42
N MET A 86 10.03 24.28 18.19
CA MET A 86 10.31 23.29 17.15
C MET A 86 11.81 23.28 16.84
N GLU A 87 12.47 22.12 17.00
CA GLU A 87 13.85 21.95 16.55
C GLU A 87 13.94 21.94 15.00
N PRO A 88 15.09 22.30 14.41
CA PRO A 88 15.24 22.33 12.97
C PRO A 88 15.29 20.90 12.39
N TRP A 89 14.39 20.62 11.45
CA TRP A 89 14.27 19.35 10.74
C TRP A 89 15.62 18.77 10.28
N GLY A 90 15.90 17.53 10.70
CA GLY A 90 16.96 16.72 10.12
C GLY A 90 16.71 16.46 8.63
N THR A 91 17.77 16.48 7.82
CA THR A 91 17.66 16.32 6.36
C THR A 91 17.11 14.93 5.98
N PRO A 92 16.05 14.83 5.15
CA PRO A 92 15.62 13.56 4.57
C PRO A 92 16.78 12.91 3.78
N LYS A 93 16.99 11.61 4.00
CA LYS A 93 18.00 10.81 3.29
C LYS A 93 17.29 9.71 2.49
N LYS A 94 17.67 9.64 1.20
CA LYS A 94 17.14 8.78 0.12
C LYS A 94 15.88 9.34 -0.55
N VAL A 95 16.09 9.79 -1.79
CA VAL A 95 15.08 10.32 -2.71
C VAL A 95 14.85 9.28 -3.81
N HIS A 96 13.66 9.27 -4.42
CA HIS A 96 13.29 8.36 -5.51
C HIS A 96 13.13 9.03 -6.91
N PRO A 97 14.09 9.83 -7.43
CA PRO A 97 13.90 10.53 -8.71
C PRO A 97 13.78 9.53 -9.87
N GLY A 98 12.83 9.77 -10.77
CA GLY A 98 12.64 8.94 -11.96
C GLY A 98 11.79 7.68 -11.74
N THR A 99 11.29 7.43 -10.52
CA THR A 99 10.38 6.31 -10.25
C THR A 99 9.10 6.42 -11.07
N GLU A 100 8.79 5.37 -11.84
CA GLU A 100 7.50 5.29 -12.52
C GLU A 100 6.39 5.02 -11.51
N VAL A 101 5.33 5.82 -11.57
CA VAL A 101 4.15 5.70 -10.69
C VAL A 101 2.91 5.58 -11.57
N PRO A 102 2.65 4.40 -12.16
CA PRO A 102 1.42 4.15 -12.91
C PRO A 102 0.24 4.07 -11.94
N ILE A 103 -0.69 5.01 -12.06
CA ILE A 103 -1.95 5.00 -11.33
C ILE A 103 -3.00 4.35 -12.24
N ILE A 104 -3.55 3.21 -11.85
CA ILE A 104 -4.47 2.46 -12.70
C ILE A 104 -5.83 3.15 -12.72
N SER A 105 -6.24 3.63 -13.91
CA SER A 105 -7.49 4.35 -14.14
C SER A 105 -8.62 3.40 -14.56
N LEU A 106 -8.99 2.46 -13.68
CA LEU A 106 -10.12 1.54 -13.89
C LEU A 106 -11.15 1.74 -12.80
N TYR A 107 -12.44 1.65 -13.16
CA TYR A 107 -13.56 1.79 -12.22
C TYR A 107 -13.64 3.15 -11.50
N ASN A 108 -13.13 4.23 -12.11
CA ASN A 108 -13.20 5.59 -11.57
C ASN A 108 -14.64 6.04 -11.22
N TYR A 109 -14.77 6.88 -10.19
CA TYR A 109 -16.05 7.50 -9.78
C TYR A 109 -17.17 6.45 -9.62
N LYS A 110 -18.37 6.66 -10.17
CA LYS A 110 -19.52 5.74 -10.03
C LYS A 110 -19.29 4.33 -10.57
N CYS A 111 -18.30 4.13 -11.45
CA CYS A 111 -17.95 2.78 -11.92
C CYS A 111 -17.39 1.91 -10.79
N SER A 112 -17.01 2.50 -9.66
CA SER A 112 -16.48 1.81 -8.49
C SER A 112 -17.47 0.87 -7.78
N LEU A 113 -18.74 0.85 -8.18
CA LEU A 113 -19.80 0.02 -7.58
C LEU A 113 -20.05 -1.29 -8.37
N LYS A 114 -19.05 -1.77 -9.12
CA LYS A 114 -19.12 -3.04 -9.86
C LYS A 114 -18.75 -4.23 -8.95
N PRO A 115 -19.20 -5.47 -9.21
CA PRO A 115 -18.86 -6.62 -8.37
C PRO A 115 -17.34 -6.81 -8.23
N LEU A 116 -16.86 -7.09 -7.02
CA LEU A 116 -15.43 -7.04 -6.69
C LEU A 116 -14.62 -8.05 -7.52
N TRP A 117 -15.17 -9.24 -7.76
CA TRP A 117 -14.51 -10.26 -8.59
C TRP A 117 -14.31 -9.85 -10.05
N VAL A 118 -15.20 -9.02 -10.61
CA VAL A 118 -15.05 -8.47 -11.98
C VAL A 118 -13.90 -7.47 -11.99
N GLN A 119 -13.85 -6.58 -10.98
CA GLN A 119 -12.76 -5.62 -10.84
C GLN A 119 -11.41 -6.30 -10.65
N VAL A 120 -11.33 -7.36 -9.83
CA VAL A 120 -10.10 -8.12 -9.60
C VAL A 120 -9.54 -8.69 -10.91
N GLN A 121 -10.38 -9.16 -11.84
CA GLN A 121 -9.92 -9.67 -13.14
C GLN A 121 -9.26 -8.56 -13.99
N ASP A 122 -9.87 -7.38 -14.05
CA ASP A 122 -9.36 -6.26 -14.85
C ASP A 122 -8.15 -5.58 -14.22
N PHE A 123 -8.18 -5.31 -12.90
CA PHE A 123 -7.03 -4.79 -12.17
C PHE A 123 -5.86 -5.78 -12.22
N ARG A 124 -6.11 -7.09 -12.08
CA ARG A 124 -5.10 -8.12 -12.29
C ARG A 124 -4.43 -7.97 -13.65
N LYS A 125 -5.21 -7.86 -14.73
CA LYS A 125 -4.67 -7.71 -16.08
C LYS A 125 -3.81 -6.45 -16.21
N ALA A 126 -4.28 -5.30 -15.72
CA ALA A 126 -3.53 -4.05 -15.75
C ALA A 126 -2.24 -4.07 -14.90
N ILE A 127 -2.28 -4.73 -13.74
CA ILE A 127 -1.12 -4.95 -12.86
C ILE A 127 -0.12 -5.91 -13.55
N GLU A 128 -0.59 -7.04 -14.10
CA GLU A 128 0.24 -8.00 -14.84
C GLU A 128 0.88 -7.40 -16.11
N ASP A 129 0.15 -6.57 -16.87
CA ASP A 129 0.70 -5.85 -18.03
C ASP A 129 1.73 -4.76 -17.63
N THR A 130 1.66 -4.28 -16.39
CA THR A 130 2.71 -3.41 -15.82
C THR A 130 3.90 -4.25 -15.36
N MET A 131 3.69 -5.33 -14.60
CA MET A 131 4.74 -6.24 -14.12
C MET A 131 5.61 -6.80 -15.26
N LYS A 132 5.03 -7.09 -16.43
CA LYS A 132 5.77 -7.53 -17.64
C LYS A 132 6.83 -6.52 -18.12
N LYS A 133 6.65 -5.23 -17.87
CA LYS A 133 7.60 -4.16 -18.24
C LYS A 133 8.75 -4.04 -17.24
N PHE A 134 8.56 -4.54 -16.02
CA PHE A 134 9.49 -4.40 -14.89
C PHE A 134 9.78 -5.79 -14.29
N PRO A 135 10.56 -6.64 -14.98
CA PRO A 135 10.83 -8.02 -14.53
C PRO A 135 11.47 -8.07 -13.13
N GLU A 136 12.28 -7.07 -12.79
CA GLU A 136 12.94 -6.86 -11.48
C GLU A 136 11.97 -6.61 -10.30
N GLY A 137 10.67 -6.54 -10.56
CA GLY A 137 9.63 -6.39 -9.54
C GLY A 137 9.07 -4.98 -9.43
N VAL A 138 7.91 -4.89 -8.77
CA VAL A 138 7.13 -3.66 -8.59
C VAL A 138 6.74 -3.47 -7.12
N HIS A 139 6.44 -2.26 -6.71
CA HIS A 139 5.66 -2.00 -5.50
C HIS A 139 4.19 -1.79 -5.86
N LEU A 140 3.28 -2.21 -4.99
CA LEU A 140 1.84 -2.11 -5.17
C LEU A 140 1.25 -1.36 -3.97
N LEU A 141 0.81 -0.13 -4.18
CA LEU A 141 0.23 0.75 -3.16
C LEU A 141 -1.26 0.92 -3.43
N CYS A 142 -2.09 0.55 -2.48
CA CYS A 142 -3.53 0.50 -2.68
C CYS A 142 -4.26 1.18 -1.54
N PHE A 143 -5.17 2.09 -1.91
CA PHE A 143 -5.86 2.97 -0.97
C PHE A 143 -7.33 2.63 -0.83
N SER A 144 -7.85 2.74 0.40
CA SER A 144 -9.27 2.72 0.75
C SER A 144 -10.06 1.45 0.43
N GLN A 145 -11.05 1.19 1.29
CA GLN A 145 -12.41 0.99 0.80
C GLN A 145 -13.39 1.60 1.77
N ALA A 146 -14.38 2.33 1.26
CA ALA A 146 -15.45 2.86 2.10
C ALA A 146 -16.66 3.37 1.33
N VAL A 147 -17.67 2.50 1.15
CA VAL A 147 -19.05 3.01 1.24
C VAL A 147 -19.70 2.45 2.49
N THR A 148 -20.08 3.35 3.38
CA THR A 148 -21.03 3.06 4.45
C THR A 148 -22.41 2.94 3.83
N VAL A 149 -22.75 1.75 3.34
CA VAL A 149 -24.15 1.28 3.29
C VAL A 149 -24.31 0.26 4.41
N ALA A 150 -24.02 0.71 5.63
CA ALA A 150 -24.75 0.26 6.82
C ALA A 150 -26.15 0.88 6.78
N VAL A 151 -26.87 0.67 5.67
CA VAL A 151 -28.30 0.96 5.63
C VAL A 151 -28.96 -0.27 6.21
N ILE A 152 -29.23 -0.17 7.51
CA ILE A 152 -30.22 -0.98 8.21
C ILE A 152 -31.59 -0.62 7.62
N THR A 153 -31.87 -1.09 6.41
CA THR A 153 -33.23 -1.17 5.88
C THR A 153 -33.62 -2.63 5.79
N THR A 154 -34.62 -2.96 6.58
CA THR A 154 -35.42 -4.18 6.50
C THR A 154 -36.07 -4.30 5.11
N SER A 155 -35.37 -4.88 4.15
CA SER A 155 -35.88 -5.25 2.83
C SER A 155 -34.95 -6.29 2.19
N ALA A 156 -35.50 -7.39 1.70
CA ALA A 156 -34.77 -8.61 1.33
C ALA A 156 -34.07 -8.57 -0.05
N ASP A 157 -33.60 -7.39 -0.50
CA ASP A 157 -33.21 -7.12 -1.89
C ASP A 157 -31.79 -6.50 -2.06
N LEU A 158 -30.92 -6.59 -1.06
CA LEU A 158 -29.58 -5.97 -1.06
C LEU A 158 -28.40 -6.95 -1.19
N ASP A 159 -28.61 -8.12 -1.80
CA ASP A 159 -27.63 -9.21 -1.90
C ASP A 159 -26.34 -8.92 -2.72
N ASN A 160 -26.17 -7.75 -3.35
CA ASN A 160 -25.15 -7.56 -4.40
C ASN A 160 -24.37 -6.20 -4.39
N VAL A 161 -24.33 -5.44 -3.29
CA VAL A 161 -23.52 -4.19 -3.24
C VAL A 161 -22.07 -4.47 -2.82
N GLU A 162 -21.33 -5.14 -3.69
CA GLU A 162 -19.87 -5.22 -3.63
C GLU A 162 -19.26 -3.95 -4.25
N SER A 163 -18.40 -3.24 -3.51
CA SER A 163 -17.82 -1.94 -3.89
C SER A 163 -16.29 -2.00 -4.04
N VAL A 164 -15.69 -1.16 -4.90
CA VAL A 164 -14.21 -1.02 -5.06
C VAL A 164 -13.58 -0.90 -3.69
N ALA A 165 -12.54 -1.69 -3.53
CA ALA A 165 -11.69 -1.67 -2.38
C ALA A 165 -10.25 -1.78 -2.83
N GLY A 166 -9.52 -0.67 -2.95
CA GLY A 166 -8.14 -0.70 -3.44
C GLY A 166 -7.30 -1.72 -2.69
N GLY A 167 -7.33 -1.67 -1.35
CA GLY A 167 -6.66 -2.66 -0.49
C GLY A 167 -7.10 -4.10 -0.74
N LEU A 168 -8.41 -4.40 -0.71
CA LEU A 168 -8.91 -5.77 -0.90
C LEU A 168 -8.76 -6.31 -2.33
N ILE A 169 -8.91 -5.46 -3.36
CA ILE A 169 -8.68 -5.82 -4.77
C ILE A 169 -7.23 -6.20 -4.94
N CYS A 170 -6.29 -5.36 -4.49
CA CYS A 170 -4.87 -5.69 -4.55
C CYS A 170 -4.55 -6.96 -3.78
N ARG A 171 -5.15 -7.14 -2.59
CA ARG A 171 -5.01 -8.35 -1.79
C ARG A 171 -5.52 -9.59 -2.55
N ALA A 172 -6.65 -9.52 -3.25
CA ALA A 172 -7.20 -10.60 -4.08
C ALA A 172 -6.42 -10.83 -5.39
N VAL A 173 -5.87 -9.78 -6.01
CA VAL A 173 -4.93 -9.88 -7.15
C VAL A 173 -3.68 -10.66 -6.72
N LEU A 174 -3.09 -10.31 -5.56
CA LEU A 174 -1.95 -11.06 -5.00
C LEU A 174 -2.30 -12.53 -4.76
N SER A 175 -3.46 -12.84 -4.19
CA SER A 175 -3.92 -14.24 -4.07
C SER A 175 -4.12 -14.94 -5.41
N THR A 176 -4.63 -14.26 -6.44
CA THR A 176 -5.04 -14.92 -7.69
C THR A 176 -3.96 -14.96 -8.78
N SER A 177 -2.88 -14.17 -8.66
CA SER A 177 -1.79 -14.07 -9.65
C SER A 177 -0.55 -14.89 -9.28
N PRO A 178 -0.41 -16.17 -9.71
CA PRO A 178 0.68 -17.05 -9.27
C PRO A 178 2.08 -16.62 -9.69
N ASN A 179 2.19 -15.78 -10.73
CA ASN A 179 3.45 -15.32 -11.29
C ASN A 179 3.73 -13.84 -11.00
N HIS A 180 3.06 -13.22 -10.04
CA HIS A 180 3.33 -11.81 -9.72
C HIS A 180 4.77 -11.62 -9.20
N ASN A 181 5.35 -10.46 -9.49
CA ASN A 181 6.66 -10.00 -9.01
C ASN A 181 6.56 -8.77 -8.08
N VAL A 182 5.37 -8.53 -7.50
CA VAL A 182 5.18 -7.54 -6.43
C VAL A 182 6.13 -7.82 -5.26
N HIS A 183 6.97 -6.84 -4.95
CA HIS A 183 7.96 -6.88 -3.87
C HIS A 183 7.38 -6.35 -2.56
N THR A 184 6.81 -5.14 -2.59
CA THR A 184 6.13 -4.53 -1.44
C THR A 184 4.66 -4.36 -1.78
N PHE A 185 3.77 -4.88 -0.94
CA PHE A 185 2.36 -4.49 -0.90
C PHE A 185 2.16 -3.47 0.22
N ILE A 186 1.60 -2.30 -0.10
CA ILE A 186 1.26 -1.24 0.84
C ILE A 186 -0.25 -1.04 0.82
N SER A 187 -0.91 -1.40 1.92
CA SER A 187 -2.32 -1.13 2.16
C SER A 187 -2.44 0.18 2.93
N LEU A 188 -2.96 1.21 2.28
CA LEU A 188 -3.12 2.55 2.84
C LEU A 188 -4.58 2.77 3.23
N SER A 189 -4.86 2.77 4.53
CA SER A 189 -6.18 2.87 5.16
C SER A 189 -7.25 2.09 4.39
N SER A 190 -7.27 0.76 4.53
CA SER A 190 -8.21 -0.11 3.80
C SER A 190 -8.74 -1.21 4.73
N PRO A 191 -10.07 -1.42 4.90
CA PRO A 191 -10.61 -2.44 5.80
C PRO A 191 -10.32 -3.89 5.35
N LEU A 192 -9.11 -4.38 5.62
CA LEU A 192 -8.63 -5.71 5.25
C LEU A 192 -9.24 -6.84 6.09
N ALA A 193 -9.58 -6.56 7.36
CA ALA A 193 -10.29 -7.52 8.21
C ALA A 193 -11.76 -7.66 7.80
N GLY A 194 -12.33 -6.57 7.26
CA GLY A 194 -13.64 -6.52 6.67
C GLY A 194 -14.38 -5.21 6.92
N GLN A 195 -15.40 -5.00 6.09
CA GLN A 195 -16.42 -3.96 6.23
C GLN A 195 -17.84 -4.57 6.30
N TYR A 196 -17.96 -5.89 6.11
CA TYR A 196 -19.22 -6.65 5.99
C TYR A 196 -19.32 -7.79 7.01
N GLY A 197 -18.36 -7.88 7.94
CA GLY A 197 -18.47 -8.77 9.08
C GLY A 197 -19.43 -8.15 10.08
N ASP A 198 -20.70 -8.54 10.04
CA ASP A 198 -21.55 -8.35 11.21
C ASP A 198 -21.06 -9.37 12.28
N PRO A 199 -20.50 -8.92 13.42
CA PRO A 199 -19.97 -9.83 14.43
C PRO A 199 -21.06 -10.72 15.03
N HIS A 200 -22.30 -10.23 15.07
CA HIS A 200 -23.49 -10.93 15.58
C HIS A 200 -24.06 -11.91 14.56
N HIS A 201 -23.88 -11.65 13.26
CA HIS A 201 -24.41 -12.47 12.15
C HIS A 201 -23.32 -13.19 11.31
N ARG A 202 -22.26 -13.70 11.97
CA ARG A 202 -21.16 -14.43 11.29
C ARG A 202 -21.62 -15.54 10.33
N ALA A 203 -22.68 -16.29 10.66
CA ALA A 203 -23.23 -17.32 9.77
C ALA A 203 -23.93 -16.75 8.51
N GLY A 204 -24.46 -15.53 8.58
CA GLY A 204 -25.01 -14.78 7.45
C GLY A 204 -23.90 -14.22 6.56
N TYR A 205 -22.86 -13.61 7.15
CA TYR A 205 -21.64 -13.18 6.47
C TYR A 205 -20.97 -14.33 5.71
N LEU A 206 -20.76 -15.48 6.38
CA LEU A 206 -20.23 -16.70 5.77
C LEU A 206 -21.20 -17.39 4.78
N ARG A 207 -22.41 -16.85 4.56
CA ARG A 207 -23.32 -17.33 3.51
C ARG A 207 -23.29 -16.37 2.32
N SER A 208 -23.76 -15.15 2.52
CA SER A 208 -23.97 -14.11 1.50
C SER A 208 -22.68 -13.57 0.89
N ASN A 209 -21.64 -13.28 1.69
CA ASN A 209 -20.45 -12.60 1.17
C ASN A 209 -19.65 -13.52 0.24
N THR A 210 -19.57 -13.17 -1.04
CA THR A 210 -18.91 -13.98 -2.09
C THR A 210 -17.42 -13.68 -2.22
N PHE A 211 -16.93 -12.63 -1.57
CA PHE A 211 -15.59 -12.10 -1.77
C PHE A 211 -14.68 -12.33 -0.55
N LEU A 212 -14.98 -11.66 0.57
CA LEU A 212 -14.06 -11.55 1.70
C LEU A 212 -13.80 -12.91 2.39
N PRO A 213 -14.81 -13.77 2.66
CA PRO A 213 -14.56 -15.09 3.21
C PRO A 213 -13.68 -15.99 2.33
N LEU A 214 -13.65 -15.78 1.00
CA LEU A 214 -12.74 -16.53 0.11
C LEU A 214 -11.32 -15.97 0.22
N VAL A 215 -11.14 -14.65 0.13
CA VAL A 215 -9.80 -14.01 0.17
C VAL A 215 -9.12 -14.20 1.54
N ASN A 216 -9.90 -14.24 2.62
CA ASN A 216 -9.43 -14.51 3.99
C ASN A 216 -9.38 -16.01 4.33
N GLY A 217 -9.76 -16.91 3.42
CA GLY A 217 -9.75 -18.36 3.63
C GLY A 217 -10.69 -18.86 4.74
N GLU A 218 -11.75 -18.11 5.04
CA GLU A 218 -12.80 -18.49 5.98
C GLU A 218 -13.84 -19.44 5.35
N LYS A 219 -13.93 -19.44 4.01
CA LYS A 219 -14.67 -20.43 3.20
C LYS A 219 -13.67 -21.37 2.51
N PRO A 220 -13.88 -22.70 2.53
CA PRO A 220 -13.05 -23.62 1.76
C PRO A 220 -13.30 -23.45 0.25
N HIS A 221 -12.23 -23.42 -0.54
CA HIS A 221 -12.29 -23.45 -2.00
C HIS A 221 -11.06 -24.14 -2.58
N LYS A 222 -11.17 -24.69 -3.80
CA LYS A 222 -10.13 -25.51 -4.44
C LYS A 222 -8.78 -24.83 -4.71
N PHE A 223 -8.69 -23.51 -4.52
CA PHE A 223 -7.49 -22.70 -4.76
C PHE A 223 -6.89 -22.11 -3.48
N ILE A 224 -7.40 -22.48 -2.29
CA ILE A 224 -7.02 -21.83 -1.02
C ILE A 224 -5.51 -21.93 -0.75
N THR A 225 -4.91 -23.10 -1.03
CA THR A 225 -3.46 -23.32 -0.92
C THR A 225 -2.69 -22.47 -1.93
N ASP A 226 -3.08 -22.47 -3.21
CA ASP A 226 -2.44 -21.65 -4.24
C ASP A 226 -2.49 -20.17 -3.87
N TRP A 227 -3.64 -19.70 -3.37
CA TRP A 227 -3.85 -18.31 -2.98
C TRP A 227 -3.01 -17.89 -1.78
N ARG A 228 -2.77 -18.80 -0.84
CA ARG A 228 -1.80 -18.63 0.25
C ARG A 228 -0.38 -18.52 -0.29
N GLU A 229 0.06 -19.47 -1.10
CA GLU A 229 1.42 -19.48 -1.64
C GLU A 229 1.72 -18.25 -2.50
N ASN A 230 0.74 -17.77 -3.27
CA ASN A 230 0.88 -16.55 -4.05
C ASN A 230 1.15 -15.32 -3.16
N VAL A 231 0.37 -15.15 -2.08
CA VAL A 231 0.57 -14.07 -1.10
C VAL A 231 1.96 -14.13 -0.46
N LEU A 232 2.47 -15.33 -0.15
CA LEU A 232 3.79 -15.52 0.46
C LEU A 232 4.97 -15.08 -0.44
N ARG A 233 4.75 -14.85 -1.74
CA ARG A 233 5.76 -14.36 -2.69
C ARG A 233 6.24 -12.93 -2.40
N ILE A 234 5.37 -12.07 -1.87
CA ILE A 234 5.74 -10.68 -1.54
C ILE A 234 6.87 -10.66 -0.51
N LYS A 235 7.68 -9.61 -0.52
CA LYS A 235 8.80 -9.41 0.42
C LYS A 235 8.46 -8.49 1.59
N LYS A 236 7.46 -7.61 1.44
CA LYS A 236 6.88 -6.83 2.55
C LYS A 236 5.38 -6.61 2.36
N MET A 237 4.65 -6.64 3.47
CA MET A 237 3.28 -6.19 3.62
C MET A 237 3.28 -5.02 4.61
N VAL A 238 2.87 -3.83 4.15
CA VAL A 238 2.84 -2.61 4.95
C VAL A 238 1.38 -2.23 5.17
N LEU A 239 0.97 -2.14 6.44
CA LEU A 239 -0.40 -1.91 6.86
C LEU A 239 -0.48 -0.52 7.52
N ILE A 240 -1.14 0.44 6.87
CA ILE A 240 -1.19 1.84 7.30
C ILE A 240 -2.63 2.22 7.61
N GLY A 241 -2.86 2.90 8.74
CA GLY A 241 -4.18 3.35 9.19
C GLY A 241 -4.07 4.08 10.53
N GLY A 242 -5.19 4.53 11.09
CA GLY A 242 -5.15 5.28 12.35
C GLY A 242 -6.53 5.63 12.92
N PRO A 243 -6.59 6.07 14.18
CA PRO A 243 -7.83 6.23 14.93
C PRO A 243 -8.75 7.34 14.38
N ASP A 244 -8.16 8.39 13.81
CA ASP A 244 -8.88 9.57 13.32
C ASP A 244 -9.34 9.44 11.85
N ASP A 245 -9.29 8.24 11.27
CA ASP A 245 -9.71 7.99 9.89
C ASP A 245 -11.17 8.42 9.64
N GLY A 246 -12.05 8.17 10.62
CA GLY A 246 -13.44 8.65 10.61
C GLY A 246 -14.38 7.94 9.64
N VAL A 247 -13.89 6.93 8.90
CA VAL A 247 -14.70 6.21 7.90
C VAL A 247 -14.60 4.68 8.08
N ILE A 248 -13.39 4.14 8.25
CA ILE A 248 -13.18 2.71 8.52
C ILE A 248 -13.56 2.42 9.98
N THR A 249 -14.51 1.51 10.17
CA THR A 249 -14.99 1.09 11.50
C THR A 249 -14.95 -0.45 11.62
N PRO A 250 -14.20 -1.02 12.58
CA PRO A 250 -13.21 -0.37 13.44
C PRO A 250 -11.99 0.04 12.60
N TRP A 251 -11.32 1.15 12.93
CA TRP A 251 -10.18 1.65 12.15
C TRP A 251 -9.03 0.62 12.06
N GLN A 252 -8.90 -0.23 13.08
CA GLN A 252 -8.00 -1.38 13.14
C GLN A 252 -8.22 -2.42 12.02
N SER A 253 -9.33 -2.37 11.28
CA SER A 253 -9.54 -3.17 10.06
C SER A 253 -8.46 -2.87 9.00
N SER A 254 -7.86 -1.67 9.03
CA SER A 254 -6.64 -1.30 8.29
C SER A 254 -5.42 -2.18 8.59
N HIS A 255 -5.41 -2.80 9.77
CA HIS A 255 -4.33 -3.61 10.33
C HIS A 255 -4.79 -5.05 10.59
N TYR A 256 -5.82 -5.54 9.89
CA TYR A 256 -6.44 -6.86 10.11
C TYR A 256 -7.11 -7.08 11.49
N GLY A 257 -7.35 -6.04 12.29
CA GLY A 257 -8.16 -6.12 13.51
C GLY A 257 -9.67 -5.97 13.23
N PHE A 258 -10.53 -6.62 14.01
CA PHE A 258 -11.98 -6.55 13.84
C PHE A 258 -12.75 -6.85 15.13
N TYR A 259 -14.03 -6.50 15.18
CA TYR A 259 -14.90 -6.77 16.32
C TYR A 259 -15.14 -8.27 16.57
N ASP A 260 -15.25 -8.65 17.85
CA ASP A 260 -15.90 -9.89 18.26
C ASP A 260 -17.40 -9.68 18.57
N THR A 261 -18.06 -10.73 19.09
CA THR A 261 -19.50 -10.73 19.43
C THR A 261 -19.89 -9.76 20.55
N ASN A 262 -18.94 -9.18 21.29
CA ASN A 262 -19.17 -8.17 22.31
C ASN A 262 -18.91 -6.75 21.79
N GLU A 263 -18.54 -6.61 20.51
CA GLU A 263 -18.05 -5.37 19.88
C GLU A 263 -16.69 -4.90 20.45
N ASP A 264 -15.96 -5.79 21.13
CA ASP A 264 -14.56 -5.58 21.51
C ASP A 264 -13.64 -5.77 20.29
N VAL A 265 -12.63 -4.92 20.14
CA VAL A 265 -11.70 -5.01 19.01
C VAL A 265 -10.67 -6.12 19.24
N VAL A 266 -10.74 -7.17 18.42
CA VAL A 266 -9.78 -8.25 18.38
C VAL A 266 -8.68 -7.94 17.36
N GLU A 267 -7.47 -7.71 17.86
CA GLU A 267 -6.27 -7.45 17.06
C GLU A 267 -5.88 -8.62 16.13
N MET A 268 -5.20 -8.29 15.02
CA MET A 268 -4.77 -9.22 13.95
C MET A 268 -4.31 -10.60 14.44
N ARG A 269 -3.41 -10.63 15.43
CA ARG A 269 -2.78 -11.88 15.88
C ARG A 269 -3.74 -12.82 16.62
N ASN A 270 -4.87 -12.29 17.07
CA ASN A 270 -5.91 -13.03 17.78
C ASN A 270 -7.06 -13.47 16.84
N GLN A 271 -7.07 -13.00 15.58
CA GLN A 271 -8.05 -13.40 14.57
C GLN A 271 -7.85 -14.86 14.12
N GLU A 272 -8.95 -15.51 13.75
CA GLU A 272 -8.94 -16.94 13.43
C GLU A 272 -8.20 -17.26 12.11
N PHE A 273 -8.34 -16.39 11.10
CA PHE A 273 -7.57 -16.50 9.85
C PHE A 273 -6.05 -16.35 10.08
N TYR A 274 -5.64 -15.58 11.09
CA TYR A 274 -4.24 -15.44 11.46
C TYR A 274 -3.74 -16.67 12.21
N LYS A 275 -4.48 -17.13 13.24
CA LYS A 275 -4.13 -18.32 14.02
C LYS A 275 -3.92 -19.56 13.15
N ASN A 276 -4.83 -19.76 12.20
CA ASN A 276 -4.83 -20.87 11.24
C ASN A 276 -3.97 -20.59 9.98
N ASP A 277 -3.37 -19.41 9.87
CA ASP A 277 -2.51 -18.96 8.76
C ASP A 277 -3.11 -19.19 7.36
N THR A 278 -4.43 -19.01 7.23
CA THR A 278 -5.24 -19.44 6.09
C THR A 278 -4.76 -18.88 4.74
N PHE A 279 -4.18 -17.68 4.76
CA PHE A 279 -3.60 -17.02 3.60
C PHE A 279 -2.13 -16.57 3.81
N GLY A 280 -1.44 -17.12 4.81
CA GLY A 280 -0.01 -16.88 5.02
C GLY A 280 0.35 -15.63 5.83
N LEU A 281 -0.61 -14.93 6.42
CA LEU A 281 -0.35 -13.70 7.21
C LEU A 281 0.54 -13.93 8.44
N LYS A 282 0.31 -15.02 9.17
CA LYS A 282 1.12 -15.41 10.33
C LYS A 282 2.50 -15.89 9.89
N THR A 283 2.60 -16.54 8.72
CA THR A 283 3.89 -16.85 8.10
C THR A 283 4.66 -15.57 7.69
N LEU A 284 4.00 -14.57 7.10
CA LEU A 284 4.63 -13.28 6.77
C LEU A 284 5.07 -12.50 8.02
N ASP A 285 4.24 -12.46 9.06
CA ASP A 285 4.55 -11.77 10.32
C ASP A 285 5.72 -12.45 11.04
N ALA A 286 5.71 -13.78 11.14
CA ALA A 286 6.83 -14.56 11.70
C ALA A 286 8.13 -14.41 10.91
N ARG A 287 8.06 -14.11 9.60
CA ARG A 287 9.22 -13.80 8.75
C ARG A 287 9.75 -12.37 8.93
N GLY A 288 9.07 -11.53 9.74
CA GLY A 288 9.39 -10.11 9.92
C GLY A 288 8.98 -9.24 8.72
N ASP A 289 8.08 -9.73 7.87
CA ASP A 289 7.70 -9.09 6.61
C ASP A 289 6.36 -8.35 6.65
N VAL A 290 5.62 -8.43 7.76
CA VAL A 290 4.52 -7.51 8.06
C VAL A 290 5.05 -6.31 8.83
N SER A 291 4.66 -5.10 8.41
CA SER A 291 4.91 -3.87 9.17
C SER A 291 3.62 -3.08 9.32
N VAL A 292 3.29 -2.71 10.55
CA VAL A 292 2.16 -1.84 10.89
C VAL A 292 2.68 -0.41 11.06
N CYS A 293 1.96 0.56 10.51
CA CYS A 293 2.14 1.99 10.77
C CYS A 293 0.81 2.58 11.25
N VAL A 294 0.80 3.07 12.49
CA VAL A 294 -0.33 3.82 13.07
C VAL A 294 0.01 5.31 12.96
N GLN A 295 -0.92 6.12 12.46
CA GLN A 295 -0.77 7.57 12.39
C GLN A 295 -2.07 8.25 12.81
N SER A 296 -2.03 9.03 13.90
CA SER A 296 -3.17 9.85 14.34
C SER A 296 -3.22 11.19 13.59
N GLY A 297 -4.37 11.84 13.65
CA GLY A 297 -4.65 13.16 13.05
C GLY A 297 -4.82 13.13 11.53
N VAL A 298 -5.28 12.01 10.96
CA VAL A 298 -5.43 11.83 9.51
C VAL A 298 -6.82 11.25 9.20
N GLU A 299 -7.70 12.12 8.71
CA GLU A 299 -9.00 11.73 8.15
C GLU A 299 -8.83 10.88 6.87
N HIS A 300 -9.83 10.06 6.55
CA HIS A 300 -9.78 9.10 5.44
C HIS A 300 -9.35 9.71 4.10
N THR A 301 -9.88 10.88 3.74
CA THR A 301 -9.58 11.59 2.48
C THR A 301 -8.18 12.22 2.43
N HIS A 302 -7.45 12.21 3.54
CA HIS A 302 -6.15 12.86 3.67
C HIS A 302 -4.94 11.89 3.64
N TRP A 303 -5.15 10.56 3.75
CA TRP A 303 -4.06 9.57 3.77
C TRP A 303 -3.10 9.64 2.58
N HIS A 304 -3.62 9.79 1.36
CA HIS A 304 -2.82 9.86 0.13
C HIS A 304 -2.35 11.29 -0.21
N SER A 305 -2.68 12.30 0.59
CA SER A 305 -2.29 13.70 0.38
C SER A 305 -1.43 14.28 1.52
N ASN A 306 -1.31 13.56 2.63
CA ASN A 306 -0.52 13.94 3.80
C ASN A 306 0.97 13.54 3.65
N PHE A 307 1.87 14.54 3.69
CA PHE A 307 3.31 14.32 3.54
C PHE A 307 3.94 13.57 4.74
N THR A 308 3.43 13.77 5.96
CA THR A 308 3.89 13.06 7.17
C THR A 308 3.56 11.57 7.11
N VAL A 309 2.39 11.20 6.59
CA VAL A 309 2.06 9.78 6.28
C VAL A 309 3.09 9.20 5.31
N PHE A 310 3.42 9.93 4.24
CA PHE A 310 4.41 9.49 3.26
C PHE A 310 5.79 9.24 3.91
N THR A 311 6.36 10.20 4.62
CA THR A 311 7.69 10.07 5.22
C THR A 311 7.75 9.00 6.32
N ASN A 312 6.72 8.89 7.15
CA ASN A 312 6.73 7.99 8.31
C ASN A 312 6.42 6.53 7.91
N CYS A 313 5.45 6.35 7.02
CA CYS A 313 4.83 5.06 6.76
C CYS A 313 5.12 4.47 5.37
N ILE A 314 5.47 5.27 4.36
CA ILE A 314 5.54 4.82 2.95
C ILE A 314 6.98 4.81 2.42
N GLU A 315 7.69 5.95 2.51
CA GLU A 315 8.96 6.23 1.83
C GLU A 315 10.00 5.10 1.95
N LYS A 316 10.25 4.62 3.18
CA LYS A 316 11.25 3.58 3.48
C LYS A 316 10.99 2.21 2.84
N TRP A 317 9.82 1.99 2.21
CA TRP A 317 9.41 0.72 1.59
C TRP A 317 9.43 0.72 0.06
N LEU A 318 9.82 1.86 -0.55
CA LEU A 318 9.90 2.07 -2.00
C LEU A 318 11.35 1.95 -2.55
N ILE A 319 12.25 1.40 -1.74
CA ILE A 319 13.69 1.19 -2.05
C ILE A 319 13.96 -0.15 -2.74
#